data_AF-A0A952B446-F1
#
_entry.id   AF-A0A952B446-F1
#
_cell.length_a   1.000
_cell.length_b   1.000
_cell.length_c   1.000
_cell.angle_alpha   90.00
_cell.angle_beta   90.00
_cell.angle_gamma   90.00
#
_symmetry.space_group_name_H-M   'P 1'
#
loop_
_entity.id
_entity.type
_entity.pdbx_description
1 polymer ?
#
loop_
_entity_poly.entity_id
_entity_poly.type
_entity_poly.pdbx_seq_one_letter_code
_entity_poly.pdbx_strand_id
1 'polypeptide(L)'
;MARSNFTLIAFTEHLGDNISDINAPSYDFKGNASSIKKFDINRTPIGEGYLILKAFDVNQVNHRIIINGTDLPGVDIGIKPVSKANLFVDTFDSIPEGILRKGENTVQIRLASGSKDNFVISMMIIHWKESGFSLYFDRFLRFS
;
A
#
# COMPACT_ATOMS: atom_id res chain seq x y z
N MET A 1 -17.47 -17.08 10.61
CA MET A 1 -17.22 -15.68 11.03
C MET A 1 -16.04 -15.12 10.24
N ALA A 2 -16.10 -13.86 9.81
CA ALA A 2 -14.96 -13.18 9.19
C ALA A 2 -13.90 -12.85 10.25
N ARG A 3 -12.62 -12.86 9.86
CA ARG A 3 -11.51 -12.42 10.71
C ARG A 3 -10.81 -11.23 10.07
N SER A 4 -10.43 -10.24 10.87
CA SER A 4 -9.56 -9.14 10.43
C SER A 4 -8.09 -9.54 10.56
N ASN A 5 -7.28 -9.14 9.59
CA ASN A 5 -5.85 -9.41 9.56
C ASN A 5 -5.12 -8.27 8.84
N PHE A 6 -3.80 -8.18 9.03
CA PHE A 6 -2.98 -7.14 8.43
C PHE A 6 -1.56 -7.60 8.19
N THR A 7 -0.84 -6.83 7.37
CA THR A 7 0.62 -6.90 7.23
C THR A 7 1.21 -5.51 7.30
N LEU A 8 2.46 -5.42 7.75
CA LEU A 8 3.26 -4.20 7.73
C LEU A 8 4.41 -4.39 6.75
N ILE A 9 4.53 -3.46 5.81
CA ILE A 9 5.53 -3.48 4.75
C ILE A 9 6.46 -2.28 4.94
N ALA A 10 7.74 -2.54 5.15
CA ALA A 10 8.76 -1.50 5.18
C ALA A 10 9.20 -1.15 3.75
N PHE A 11 9.25 0.14 3.45
CA PHE A 11 9.83 0.65 2.22
C PHE A 11 11.20 1.26 2.51
N THR A 12 11.25 2.27 3.37
CA THR A 12 12.45 3.09 3.61
C THR A 12 13.08 3.56 2.30
N GLU A 13 12.27 4.13 1.42
CA GLU A 13 12.65 4.56 0.08
C GLU A 13 12.35 6.04 -0.16
N HIS A 14 13.14 6.66 -1.02
CA HIS A 14 13.05 8.05 -1.45
C HIS A 14 12.69 8.09 -2.92
N LEU A 15 11.55 8.71 -3.23
CA LEU A 15 10.97 8.82 -4.55
C LEU A 15 11.01 10.28 -5.00
N GLY A 16 11.42 10.54 -6.23
CA GLY A 16 11.61 11.89 -6.74
C GLY A 16 12.49 11.93 -7.99
N ASP A 17 12.69 13.11 -8.55
CA ASP A 17 13.62 13.36 -9.65
C ASP A 17 14.98 13.88 -9.19
N ASN A 18 15.11 14.29 -7.91
CA ASN A 18 16.35 14.83 -7.36
C ASN A 18 16.65 14.33 -5.93
N ILE A 19 17.71 13.53 -5.76
CA ILE A 19 18.11 13.00 -4.44
C ILE A 19 18.46 14.11 -3.43
N SER A 20 18.82 15.31 -3.87
CA SER A 20 19.30 16.39 -3.00
C SER A 20 18.21 17.26 -2.39
N ASP A 21 16.94 17.13 -2.81
CA ASP A 21 15.85 17.96 -2.30
C ASP A 21 15.46 17.61 -0.85
N ILE A 22 15.68 16.35 -0.45
CA ILE A 22 15.42 15.85 0.91
C ILE A 22 16.70 15.23 1.46
N ASN A 23 17.16 15.72 2.62
CA ASN A 23 18.27 15.11 3.34
C ASN A 23 17.79 13.86 4.11
N ALA A 24 17.66 12.73 3.40
CA ALA A 24 17.22 11.44 3.95
C ALA A 24 18.23 10.32 3.66
N PRO A 25 19.46 10.38 4.21
CA PRO A 25 20.54 9.45 3.86
C PRO A 25 20.25 7.98 4.25
N SER A 26 19.28 7.75 5.14
CA SER A 26 18.84 6.41 5.53
C SER A 26 17.77 5.81 4.60
N TYR A 27 17.38 6.53 3.54
CA TYR A 27 16.35 6.12 2.59
C TYR A 27 16.95 5.90 1.21
N ASP A 28 16.67 4.74 0.61
CA ASP A 28 17.18 4.40 -0.71
C ASP A 28 16.49 5.24 -1.79
N PHE A 29 17.25 6.01 -2.56
CA PHE A 29 16.71 6.72 -3.72
C PHE A 29 16.32 5.74 -4.83
N LYS A 30 15.03 5.75 -5.23
CA LYS A 30 14.47 4.86 -6.27
C LYS A 30 13.99 5.60 -7.52
N GLY A 31 14.00 6.93 -7.52
CA GLY A 31 13.49 7.71 -8.65
C GLY A 31 11.95 7.69 -8.71
N ASN A 32 11.39 7.32 -9.87
CA ASN A 32 9.96 7.45 -10.15
C ASN A 32 9.08 6.32 -9.58
N ALA A 33 9.65 5.24 -9.07
CA ALA A 33 8.88 4.14 -8.54
C ALA A 33 9.61 3.47 -7.39
N SER A 34 8.87 3.10 -6.35
CA SER A 34 9.38 2.28 -5.26
C SER A 34 9.82 0.91 -5.77
N SER A 35 10.59 0.19 -4.96
CA SER A 35 10.73 -1.25 -5.17
C SER A 35 9.35 -1.92 -5.06
N ILE A 36 9.15 -3.01 -5.80
CA ILE A 36 7.97 -3.86 -5.63
C ILE A 36 8.16 -4.65 -4.34
N LYS A 37 7.23 -4.53 -3.40
CA LYS A 37 7.21 -5.31 -2.15
C LYS A 37 6.20 -6.44 -2.27
N LYS A 38 6.54 -7.59 -1.70
CA LYS A 38 5.70 -8.79 -1.69
C LYS A 38 5.15 -9.04 -0.29
N PHE A 39 3.94 -9.59 -0.22
CA PHE A 39 3.33 -10.04 1.03
C PHE A 39 2.35 -11.19 0.77
N ASP A 40 2.20 -12.08 1.74
CA ASP A 40 1.34 -13.25 1.62
C ASP A 40 0.05 -13.10 2.43
N ILE A 41 -1.06 -13.54 1.84
CA ILE A 41 -2.34 -13.70 2.53
C ILE A 41 -2.68 -15.19 2.56
N ASN A 42 -2.75 -15.76 3.76
CA ASN A 42 -2.93 -17.21 3.94
C ASN A 42 -4.36 -17.71 3.64
N ARG A 43 -5.35 -16.82 3.70
CA ARG A 43 -6.78 -17.13 3.50
C ARG A 43 -7.36 -16.25 2.42
N THR A 44 -8.53 -16.62 1.91
CA THR A 44 -9.22 -15.83 0.89
C THR A 44 -9.69 -14.50 1.52
N PRO A 45 -9.19 -13.35 1.03
CA PRO A 45 -9.74 -12.04 1.40
C PRO A 45 -11.22 -11.96 1.00
N ILE A 46 -12.01 -11.22 1.78
CA ILE A 46 -13.44 -11.01 1.52
C ILE A 46 -13.79 -9.54 1.70
N GLY A 47 -14.59 -8.99 0.79
CA GLY A 47 -14.95 -7.56 0.78
C GLY A 47 -13.74 -6.65 0.58
N GLU A 48 -13.95 -5.37 0.91
CA GLU A 48 -12.93 -4.34 0.82
C GLU A 48 -11.85 -4.48 1.92
N GLY A 49 -10.61 -4.16 1.54
CA GLY A 49 -9.51 -3.90 2.45
C GLY A 49 -9.25 -2.39 2.57
N TYR A 50 -8.20 -2.04 3.30
CA TYR A 50 -7.69 -0.67 3.34
C TYR A 50 -6.19 -0.70 3.60
N LEU A 51 -5.54 0.42 3.34
CA LEU A 51 -4.14 0.63 3.68
C LEU A 51 -3.93 1.95 4.42
N ILE A 52 -2.82 2.03 5.13
CA ILE A 52 -2.29 3.25 5.71
C ILE A 52 -0.83 3.38 5.28
N LEU A 53 -0.51 4.42 4.51
CA LEU A 53 0.85 4.74 4.05
C LEU A 53 1.43 5.89 4.87
N LYS A 54 2.62 5.71 5.43
CA LYS A 54 3.39 6.79 6.04
C LYS A 54 4.41 7.34 5.05
N ALA A 55 4.18 8.58 4.61
CA ALA A 55 5.06 9.30 3.69
C ALA A 55 5.47 10.67 4.24
N PHE A 56 6.61 11.20 3.81
CA PHE A 56 7.14 12.48 4.25
C PHE A 56 7.29 13.43 3.06
N ASP A 57 6.80 14.64 3.27
CA ASP A 57 6.96 15.79 2.39
C ASP A 57 6.24 15.76 1.03
N VAL A 58 5.25 14.88 0.84
CA VAL A 58 4.42 14.78 -0.38
C VAL A 58 3.74 16.13 -0.71
N ASN A 59 3.87 16.60 -1.96
CA ASN A 59 3.31 17.85 -2.47
C ASN A 59 2.23 17.66 -3.55
N GLN A 60 2.17 16.50 -4.21
CA GLN A 60 1.22 16.20 -5.29
C GLN A 60 0.31 15.02 -4.95
N VAL A 61 -0.96 15.12 -5.34
CA VAL A 61 -2.02 14.15 -4.99
C VAL A 61 -2.16 13.00 -5.98
N ASN A 62 -1.49 13.05 -7.13
CA ASN A 62 -1.72 12.13 -8.25
C ASN A 62 -0.71 10.98 -8.32
N HIS A 63 0.05 10.76 -7.24
CA HIS A 63 0.86 9.56 -7.07
C HIS A 63 -0.02 8.33 -6.88
N ARG A 64 0.51 7.17 -7.28
CA ARG A 64 -0.27 5.93 -7.41
C ARG A 64 0.23 4.82 -6.52
N ILE A 65 -0.69 4.08 -5.92
CA ILE A 65 -0.46 2.81 -5.24
C ILE A 65 -0.98 1.69 -6.14
N ILE A 66 -0.09 0.77 -6.50
CA ILE A 66 -0.38 -0.33 -7.41
C ILE A 66 -0.33 -1.63 -6.61
N ILE A 67 -1.44 -2.34 -6.53
CA ILE A 67 -1.53 -3.65 -5.88
C ILE A 67 -1.84 -4.71 -6.93
N ASN A 68 -1.00 -5.76 -6.99
CA ASN A 68 -1.13 -6.85 -7.96
C ASN A 68 -1.20 -6.39 -9.43
N GLY A 69 -0.56 -5.25 -9.75
CA GLY A 69 -0.59 -4.64 -11.09
C GLY A 69 -1.81 -3.74 -11.35
N THR A 70 -2.75 -3.66 -10.41
CA THR A 70 -3.93 -2.80 -10.49
C THR A 70 -3.69 -1.50 -9.75
N ASP A 71 -3.93 -0.38 -10.42
CA ASP A 71 -3.93 0.96 -9.82
C ASP A 71 -5.14 1.10 -8.88
N LEU A 72 -4.93 1.59 -7.66
CA LEU A 72 -6.05 1.83 -6.76
C LEU A 72 -6.87 3.03 -7.26
N PRO A 73 -8.20 3.00 -7.09
CA PRO A 73 -9.03 4.11 -7.51
C PRO A 73 -8.97 5.25 -6.49
N GLY A 74 -8.88 6.50 -6.97
CA GLY A 74 -9.02 7.68 -6.13
C GLY A 74 -7.74 8.50 -6.00
N VAL A 75 -7.53 9.04 -4.79
CA VAL A 75 -6.34 9.80 -4.39
C VAL A 75 -5.59 8.98 -3.36
N ASP A 76 -4.52 8.34 -3.80
CA ASP A 76 -3.89 7.27 -3.04
C ASP A 76 -2.90 7.79 -1.99
N ILE A 77 -2.36 9.00 -2.20
CA ILE A 77 -1.35 9.62 -1.34
C ILE A 77 -1.75 11.06 -1.00
N GLY A 78 -1.94 11.31 0.29
CA GLY A 78 -2.26 12.63 0.82
C GLY A 78 -1.03 13.53 0.78
N ILE A 79 -1.26 14.81 0.48
CA ILE A 79 -0.24 15.84 0.52
C ILE A 79 -0.12 16.42 1.93
N LYS A 80 1.06 16.94 2.25
CA LYS A 80 1.23 17.75 3.47
C LYS A 80 0.40 19.04 3.37
N PRO A 81 -0.03 19.63 4.50
CA PRO A 81 -0.62 20.97 4.50
C PRO A 81 0.35 21.99 3.90
N VAL A 82 -0.14 22.90 3.06
CA VAL A 82 0.67 23.91 2.34
C VAL A 82 1.55 24.76 3.29
N SER A 83 1.11 24.98 4.53
CA SER A 83 1.85 25.75 5.54
C SER A 83 2.91 24.95 6.31
N LYS A 84 3.09 23.67 6.02
CA LYS A 84 4.00 22.78 6.74
C LYS A 84 4.92 22.02 5.77
N ALA A 85 6.15 22.49 5.65
CA ALA A 85 7.23 21.71 5.06
C ALA A 85 7.73 20.65 6.04
N ASN A 86 8.37 19.59 5.52
CA ASN A 86 9.09 18.59 6.29
C ASN A 86 8.20 17.84 7.30
N LEU A 87 7.07 17.30 6.83
CA LEU A 87 6.10 16.60 7.68
C LEU A 87 5.80 15.19 7.17
N PHE A 88 5.72 14.24 8.12
CA PHE A 88 5.13 12.93 7.87
C PHE A 88 3.61 12.99 7.87
N VAL A 89 2.99 12.41 6.85
CA VAL A 89 1.55 12.23 6.71
C VAL A 89 1.26 10.74 6.65
N ASP A 90 0.26 10.31 7.41
CA ASP A 90 -0.31 8.98 7.31
C ASP A 90 -1.55 9.09 6.40
N THR A 91 -1.49 8.48 5.21
CA THR A 91 -2.59 8.47 4.24
C THR A 91 -3.39 7.19 4.35
N PHE A 92 -4.71 7.30 4.44
CA PHE A 92 -5.64 6.18 4.35
C PHE A 92 -6.14 6.04 2.91
N ASP A 93 -6.19 4.81 2.40
CA ASP A 93 -6.86 4.50 1.15
C ASP A 93 -7.59 3.15 1.20
N SER A 94 -8.69 3.04 0.45
CA SER A 94 -9.50 1.83 0.36
C SER A 94 -8.95 0.89 -0.70
N ILE A 95 -8.97 -0.41 -0.44
CA ILE A 95 -8.62 -1.44 -1.42
C ILE A 95 -9.92 -2.13 -1.85
N PRO A 96 -10.40 -1.92 -3.09
CA PRO A 96 -11.59 -2.57 -3.59
C PRO A 96 -11.55 -4.10 -3.47
N GLU A 97 -12.72 -4.69 -3.28
CA GLU A 97 -12.87 -6.15 -3.30
C GLU A 97 -12.33 -6.74 -4.61
N GLY A 98 -11.65 -7.89 -4.50
CA GLY A 98 -11.08 -8.61 -5.64
C GLY A 98 -9.66 -8.18 -6.03
N ILE A 99 -9.12 -7.08 -5.49
CA ILE A 99 -7.72 -6.71 -5.72
C ILE A 99 -6.76 -7.62 -4.91
N LEU A 100 -7.07 -7.83 -3.62
CA LEU A 100 -6.30 -8.75 -2.78
C LEU A 100 -6.68 -10.20 -3.08
N ARG A 101 -5.70 -11.09 -3.06
CA ARG A 101 -5.90 -12.53 -3.29
C ARG A 101 -5.21 -13.37 -2.23
N LYS A 102 -5.66 -14.62 -2.08
CA LYS A 102 -4.92 -15.63 -1.32
C LYS A 102 -3.58 -15.92 -2.00
N GLY A 103 -2.52 -16.08 -1.20
CA GLY A 103 -1.15 -16.28 -1.64
C GLY A 103 -0.37 -14.97 -1.78
N GLU A 104 0.58 -14.95 -2.71
CA GLU A 104 1.47 -13.81 -2.92
C GLU A 104 0.72 -12.63 -3.58
N ASN A 105 0.85 -11.47 -2.93
CA ASN A 105 0.42 -10.18 -3.41
C ASN A 105 1.65 -9.26 -3.56
N THR A 106 1.54 -8.25 -4.41
CA THR A 106 2.57 -7.22 -4.60
C THR A 106 2.01 -5.83 -4.38
N VAL A 107 2.83 -4.92 -3.87
CA VAL A 107 2.52 -3.49 -3.81
C VAL A 107 3.70 -2.66 -4.32
N GLN A 108 3.41 -1.57 -5.03
CA GLN A 108 4.37 -0.58 -5.49
C GLN A 108 3.76 0.83 -5.38
N ILE A 109 4.59 1.83 -5.12
CA ILE A 109 4.23 3.24 -5.18
C ILE A 109 4.90 3.86 -6.41
N ARG A 110 4.17 4.68 -7.17
CA ARG A 110 4.68 5.38 -8.35
C ARG A 110 4.45 6.88 -8.27
N LEU A 111 5.47 7.63 -8.70
CA LEU A 111 5.32 9.03 -9.02
C LEU A 111 4.28 9.21 -10.12
N ALA A 112 3.63 10.37 -10.10
CA ALA A 112 2.77 10.74 -11.20
C ALA A 112 3.64 11.03 -12.44
N SER A 113 3.12 10.73 -13.62
CA SER A 113 3.84 10.97 -14.87
C SER A 113 4.22 12.46 -15.01
N GLY A 114 5.50 12.74 -15.21
CA GLY A 114 6.03 14.11 -15.33
C GLY A 114 6.08 14.90 -14.03
N SER A 115 5.82 14.25 -12.88
CA SER A 115 5.96 14.86 -11.56
C SER A 115 7.40 15.25 -11.28
N LYS A 116 7.56 16.37 -10.58
CA LYS A 116 8.80 16.80 -9.92
C LYS A 116 8.66 16.75 -8.40
N ASP A 117 7.65 16.04 -7.90
CA ASP A 117 7.49 15.87 -6.47
C ASP A 117 8.62 14.98 -5.94
N ASN A 118 8.92 15.18 -4.68
CA ASN A 118 10.05 14.57 -4.03
C ASN A 118 9.64 14.24 -2.61
N PHE A 119 9.60 12.95 -2.27
CA PHE A 119 9.07 12.49 -1.00
C PHE A 119 9.68 11.17 -0.57
N VAL A 120 9.54 10.89 0.71
CA VAL A 120 10.06 9.68 1.33
C VAL A 120 8.91 8.79 1.76
N ILE A 121 9.01 7.49 1.53
CA ILE A 121 8.06 6.46 1.98
C ILE A 121 8.72 5.59 3.06
N SER A 122 8.06 5.50 4.21
CA SER A 122 8.58 4.76 5.36
C SER A 122 8.00 3.35 5.41
N MET A 123 6.69 3.25 5.60
CA MET A 123 6.00 1.98 5.77
C MET A 123 4.56 2.05 5.29
N MET A 124 3.98 0.89 5.02
CA MET A 124 2.57 0.73 4.72
C MET A 124 1.97 -0.39 5.58
N ILE A 125 0.80 -0.15 6.15
CA ILE A 125 -0.04 -1.19 6.76
C ILE A 125 -1.10 -1.53 5.73
N ILE A 126 -1.26 -2.81 5.39
CA ILE A 126 -2.36 -3.30 4.55
C ILE A 126 -3.24 -4.17 5.44
N HIS A 127 -4.53 -3.88 5.49
CA HIS A 127 -5.51 -4.58 6.29
C HIS A 127 -6.60 -5.18 5.40
N TRP A 128 -7.06 -6.38 5.75
CA TRP A 128 -8.15 -7.07 5.07
C TRP A 128 -9.01 -7.87 6.04
N LYS A 129 -10.18 -8.29 5.55
CA LYS A 129 -11.00 -9.34 6.18
C LYS A 129 -10.77 -10.64 5.42
N GLU A 130 -10.71 -11.76 6.13
CA GLU A 130 -10.57 -13.09 5.55
C GLU A 130 -11.71 -14.00 5.99
N SER A 131 -12.08 -14.94 5.12
CA SER A 131 -13.09 -15.95 5.46
C SER A 131 -12.61 -16.81 6.64
N GLY A 132 -13.48 -16.98 7.64
CA GLY A 132 -13.24 -17.94 8.71
C GLY A 132 -13.32 -19.36 8.14
N PHE A 133 -12.38 -20.21 8.52
CA PHE A 133 -12.45 -21.64 8.27
C PHE A 133 -13.74 -22.18 8.92
N SER A 134 -14.69 -22.68 8.12
CA SER A 134 -15.79 -23.49 8.65
C SER A 134 -15.41 -24.96 8.50
N LEU A 135 -14.92 -25.56 9.58
CA LEU A 135 -14.66 -27.01 9.62
C LEU A 135 -15.95 -27.86 9.53
N TYR A 136 -17.13 -27.24 9.51
CA TYR A 136 -18.41 -27.93 9.58
C TYR A 136 -19.00 -28.32 8.22
N PHE A 137 -18.66 -27.66 7.12
CA PHE A 137 -19.30 -27.93 5.82
C PHE A 137 -18.56 -28.92 4.92
N ASP A 138 -17.25 -29.08 5.08
CA ASP A 138 -16.45 -29.98 4.22
C ASP A 138 -16.59 -31.47 4.58
N ARG A 139 -17.19 -31.78 5.74
CA ARG A 139 -17.36 -33.17 6.21
C ARG A 139 -18.66 -33.84 5.73
N PHE A 140 -19.60 -33.07 5.15
CA PHE A 140 -20.91 -33.59 4.71
C PHE A 140 -21.05 -33.75 3.19
N LEU A 141 -20.10 -33.26 2.38
CA LEU A 141 -20.14 -33.43 0.92
C LEU A 141 -19.26 -34.58 0.39
N ARG A 142 -18.65 -35.38 1.28
CA ARG A 142 -17.92 -36.61 0.90
C ARG A 142 -18.75 -37.89 1.04
N PHE A 143 -20.01 -37.79 1.43
CA PHE A 143 -20.94 -38.91 1.57
C PHE A 143 -22.34 -38.51 1.08
N SER A 144 -22.49 -38.28 -0.23
CA SER A 144 -23.78 -38.23 -0.92
C SER A 144 -23.61 -38.67 -2.36
#